data_AF-A0A377USW8-F1
#
_entry.id   AF-A0A377USW8-F1
#
_cell.length_a   1.000
_cell.length_b   1.000
_cell.length_c   1.000
_cell.angle_alpha   90.00
_cell.angle_beta   90.00
_cell.angle_gamma   90.00
#
_symmetry.space_group_name_H-M   'P 1'
#
loop_
_entity.id
_entity.type
_entity.pdbx_description
1 polymer ?
#
loop_
_entity_poly.entity_id
_entity_poly.type
_entity_poly.pdbx_seq_one_letter_code
_entity_poly.pdbx_strand_id
1 'polypeptide(L)'
;MSYYKADTVREAANGNWLFILAALAPHLEPALRKPGRHVSCPIHGGKDGFRLFKDAHLTGGGVCNTCGANHDGFELLMWLNNWDFKQCLSEVGDYLGVEKEQPQYQQAAAPTRAPVQAKAPVQQEPMKVNNKVLDSKNRKKSIAGTLIAHGKAPYEHNEDNELSYFAFIRDKSGLERTIWGVDLERAIGESEAKYGDEIVMTKPRARACNCRR
;
A
#
# COMPACT_ATOMS: atom_id res chain seq x y z
N MET A 1 6.51 -3.29 7.29
CA MET A 1 5.33 -3.22 8.20
C MET A 1 4.50 -4.46 7.99
N SER A 2 4.13 -5.15 9.07
CA SER A 2 3.07 -6.16 9.03
C SER A 2 1.74 -5.48 8.69
N TYR A 3 0.86 -6.15 7.95
CA TYR A 3 -0.46 -5.63 7.58
C TYR A 3 -1.55 -6.65 7.91
N TYR A 4 -2.78 -6.16 8.02
CA TYR A 4 -3.94 -7.02 8.15
C TYR A 4 -4.55 -7.28 6.78
N LYS A 5 -4.83 -8.54 6.48
CA LYS A 5 -5.61 -8.90 5.29
C LYS A 5 -7.08 -8.62 5.57
N ALA A 6 -7.71 -7.82 4.71
CA ALA A 6 -9.08 -7.35 4.92
C ALA A 6 -10.09 -8.50 5.06
N ASP A 7 -9.95 -9.54 4.25
CA ASP A 7 -10.87 -10.68 4.26
C ASP A 7 -10.79 -11.46 5.58
N THR A 8 -9.57 -11.71 6.07
CA THR A 8 -9.35 -12.42 7.33
C THR A 8 -9.94 -11.67 8.52
N VAL A 9 -9.78 -10.34 8.57
CA VAL A 9 -10.37 -9.53 9.63
C VAL A 9 -11.89 -9.49 9.51
N ARG A 10 -12.44 -9.41 8.30
CA ARG A 10 -13.90 -9.41 8.07
C ARG A 10 -14.54 -10.73 8.48
N GLU A 11 -13.91 -11.86 8.15
CA GLU A 11 -14.34 -13.18 8.57
C GLU A 11 -14.29 -13.33 10.09
N ALA A 12 -13.21 -12.88 10.73
CA ALA A 12 -13.07 -12.92 12.19
C ALA A 12 -14.05 -11.99 12.92
N ALA A 13 -14.41 -10.86 12.31
CA ALA A 13 -15.35 -9.90 12.86
C ALA A 13 -16.81 -10.38 12.79
N ASN A 14 -17.14 -11.26 11.85
CA ASN A 14 -18.50 -11.77 11.67
C ASN A 14 -18.97 -12.51 12.95
N GLY A 15 -20.12 -12.11 13.49
CA GLY A 15 -20.65 -12.63 14.75
C GLY A 15 -20.08 -11.98 16.02
N ASN A 16 -19.01 -11.18 15.90
CA ASN A 16 -18.35 -10.51 17.04
C ASN A 16 -18.59 -9.00 17.09
N TRP A 17 -19.38 -8.45 16.16
CA TRP A 17 -19.54 -7.01 16.01
C TRP A 17 -20.06 -6.27 17.23
N LEU A 18 -20.96 -6.86 18.02
CA LEU A 18 -21.43 -6.18 19.23
C LEU A 18 -20.30 -5.95 20.24
N PHE A 19 -19.35 -6.89 20.36
CA PHE A 19 -18.20 -6.77 21.24
C PHE A 19 -17.19 -5.76 20.69
N ILE A 20 -16.91 -5.82 19.38
CA ILE A 20 -16.01 -4.90 18.69
C ILE A 20 -16.54 -3.45 18.85
N LEU A 21 -17.83 -3.24 18.57
CA LEU A 21 -18.48 -1.93 18.70
C LEU A 21 -18.49 -1.45 20.15
N ALA A 22 -18.72 -2.33 21.13
CA ALA A 22 -18.67 -1.95 22.54
C ALA A 22 -17.27 -1.47 22.97
N ALA A 23 -16.21 -2.09 22.45
CA ALA A 23 -14.84 -1.75 22.78
C ALA A 23 -14.34 -0.50 22.03
N LEU A 24 -14.60 -0.42 20.73
CA LEU A 24 -14.05 0.63 19.85
C LEU A 24 -14.97 1.86 19.72
N ALA A 25 -16.24 1.77 20.10
CA ALA A 25 -17.21 2.87 20.04
C ALA A 25 -18.08 2.92 21.32
N PRO A 26 -17.51 3.31 22.50
CA PRO A 26 -18.23 3.29 23.77
C PRO A 26 -19.43 4.25 23.80
N HIS A 27 -19.42 5.31 22.99
CA HIS A 27 -20.55 6.23 22.84
C HIS A 27 -21.81 5.57 22.23
N LEU A 28 -21.66 4.37 21.63
CA LEU A 28 -22.74 3.59 21.05
C LEU A 28 -23.46 2.67 22.07
N GLU A 29 -23.01 2.64 23.33
CA GLU A 29 -23.52 1.75 24.38
C GLU A 29 -25.06 1.71 24.49
N PRO A 30 -25.80 2.84 24.41
CA PRO A 30 -27.27 2.81 24.48
C PRO A 30 -27.92 1.97 23.37
N ALA A 31 -27.33 1.98 22.17
CA ALA A 31 -27.81 1.20 21.03
C ALA A 31 -27.46 -0.28 21.17
N LEU A 32 -26.27 -0.59 21.72
CA LEU A 32 -25.78 -1.96 21.91
C LEU A 32 -26.59 -2.74 22.96
N ARG A 33 -27.13 -2.06 23.98
CA ARG A 33 -28.02 -2.68 24.98
C ARG A 33 -29.36 -3.16 24.40
N LYS A 34 -29.85 -2.52 23.33
CA LYS A 34 -31.12 -2.83 22.68
C LYS A 34 -31.01 -2.73 21.15
N PRO A 35 -30.33 -3.68 20.48
CA PRO A 35 -30.22 -3.68 19.03
C PRO A 35 -31.61 -3.65 18.36
N GLY A 36 -31.75 -2.88 17.29
CA GLY A 36 -33.04 -2.68 16.60
C GLY A 36 -33.97 -1.63 17.22
N ARG A 37 -33.64 -1.05 18.39
CA ARG A 37 -34.38 0.08 18.97
C ARG A 37 -33.71 1.40 18.64
N HIS A 38 -34.54 2.44 18.52
CA HIS A 38 -34.06 3.80 18.31
C HIS A 38 -33.51 4.39 19.60
N VAL A 39 -32.41 5.12 19.46
CA VAL A 39 -31.71 5.88 20.49
C VAL A 39 -31.26 7.21 19.92
N SER A 40 -30.74 8.08 20.78
CA SER A 40 -30.07 9.33 20.39
C SER A 40 -28.90 9.08 19.44
N CYS A 41 -28.74 9.90 18.40
CA CYS A 41 -27.61 9.79 17.50
C CYS A 41 -26.33 10.25 18.21
N PRO A 42 -25.22 9.47 18.15
CA PRO A 42 -23.97 9.86 18.80
C PRO A 42 -23.27 11.05 18.13
N ILE A 43 -23.55 11.33 16.86
CA ILE A 43 -22.89 12.40 16.09
C ILE A 43 -23.59 13.75 16.26
N HIS A 44 -24.91 13.81 16.07
CA HIS A 44 -25.66 15.07 16.12
C HIS A 44 -26.66 15.18 17.27
N GLY A 45 -26.77 14.15 18.12
CA GLY A 45 -27.74 14.12 19.23
C GLY A 45 -29.17 13.77 18.78
N GLY A 46 -30.17 14.33 19.48
CA GLY A 46 -31.59 14.04 19.25
C GLY A 46 -32.17 12.95 20.18
N LYS A 47 -33.46 12.65 20.04
CA LYS A 47 -34.17 11.70 20.92
C LYS A 47 -34.14 10.25 20.42
N ASP A 48 -34.29 10.03 19.11
CA ASP A 48 -34.55 8.71 18.52
C ASP A 48 -34.01 8.56 17.08
N GLY A 49 -32.97 9.32 16.75
CA GLY A 49 -32.46 9.41 15.37
C GLY A 49 -31.63 8.22 14.89
N PHE A 50 -31.14 7.34 15.76
CA PHE A 50 -30.20 6.26 15.41
C PHE A 50 -30.68 4.89 15.90
N ARG A 51 -30.47 3.83 15.12
CA ARG A 51 -30.67 2.44 15.54
C ARG A 51 -29.63 1.51 14.93
N LEU A 52 -29.24 0.46 15.65
CA LEU A 52 -28.52 -0.67 15.07
C LEU A 52 -29.49 -1.57 14.30
N PHE A 53 -29.00 -2.25 13.25
CA PHE A 53 -29.82 -3.25 12.56
C PHE A 53 -30.05 -4.49 13.43
N LYS A 54 -31.04 -5.31 13.08
CA LYS A 54 -31.37 -6.53 13.82
C LYS A 54 -30.25 -7.58 13.74
N ASP A 55 -29.58 -7.60 12.60
CA ASP A 55 -28.41 -8.41 12.26
C ASP A 55 -27.09 -7.76 12.66
N ALA A 56 -27.10 -6.68 13.47
CA ALA A 56 -25.88 -5.98 13.88
C ALA A 56 -24.87 -6.87 14.65
N HIS A 57 -25.28 -8.04 15.14
CA HIS A 57 -24.35 -9.04 15.68
C HIS A 57 -23.50 -9.71 14.60
N LEU A 58 -24.02 -9.85 13.38
CA LEU A 58 -23.34 -10.46 12.23
C LEU A 58 -22.65 -9.41 11.35
N THR A 59 -23.33 -8.29 11.07
CA THR A 59 -22.86 -7.28 10.12
C THR A 59 -22.28 -6.05 10.79
N GLY A 60 -22.72 -5.70 12.00
CA GLY A 60 -22.32 -4.49 12.73
C GLY A 60 -22.96 -3.20 12.22
N GLY A 61 -23.87 -3.25 11.25
CA GLY A 61 -24.46 -2.07 10.63
C GLY A 61 -25.49 -1.33 11.50
N GLY A 62 -25.71 -0.06 11.17
CA GLY A 62 -26.66 0.81 11.84
C GLY A 62 -27.12 1.96 10.95
N VAL A 63 -28.26 2.56 11.29
CA VAL A 63 -28.84 3.64 10.50
C VAL A 63 -29.24 4.80 11.37
N CYS A 64 -28.93 5.99 10.87
CA CYS A 64 -29.42 7.25 11.36
C CYS A 64 -30.36 7.89 10.33
N ASN A 65 -31.54 8.36 10.76
CA ASN A 65 -32.51 8.98 9.85
C ASN A 65 -31.99 10.28 9.21
N THR A 66 -31.05 10.98 9.86
CA THR A 66 -30.49 12.25 9.36
C THR A 66 -29.08 12.10 8.80
N CYS A 67 -28.23 11.25 9.41
CA CYS A 67 -26.85 11.08 8.96
C CYS A 67 -26.68 10.05 7.85
N GLY A 68 -27.62 9.13 7.69
CA GLY A 68 -27.52 8.05 6.70
C GLY A 68 -27.39 6.66 7.33
N ALA A 69 -27.34 5.66 6.45
CA ALA A 69 -27.18 4.26 6.82
C ALA A 69 -25.72 3.83 6.64
N ASN A 70 -25.19 3.12 7.63
CA ASN A 70 -23.92 2.42 7.57
C ASN A 70 -24.23 0.92 7.49
N HIS A 71 -23.80 0.28 6.42
CA HIS A 71 -24.25 -1.07 6.06
C HIS A 71 -23.48 -2.16 6.81
N ASP A 72 -22.24 -1.89 7.18
CA ASP A 72 -21.41 -2.81 7.95
C ASP A 72 -20.79 -2.13 9.19
N GLY A 73 -20.18 -2.94 10.05
CA GLY A 73 -19.54 -2.46 11.26
C GLY A 73 -18.26 -1.68 11.00
N PHE A 74 -17.59 -1.88 9.86
CA PHE A 74 -16.42 -1.10 9.48
C PHE A 74 -16.80 0.33 9.14
N GLU A 75 -17.80 0.51 8.28
CA GLU A 75 -18.37 1.80 7.89
C GLU A 75 -18.96 2.51 9.12
N LEU A 76 -19.65 1.77 10.00
CA LEU A 76 -20.16 2.33 11.24
C LEU A 76 -19.02 2.84 12.14
N LEU A 77 -17.94 2.09 12.34
CA LEU A 77 -16.78 2.51 13.13
C LEU A 77 -16.03 3.68 12.48
N MET A 78 -15.87 3.65 11.15
CA MET A 78 -15.25 4.73 10.39
C MET A 78 -16.04 6.02 10.55
N TRP A 79 -17.36 5.97 10.44
CA TRP A 79 -18.23 7.11 10.63
C TRP A 79 -18.21 7.63 12.07
N LEU A 80 -18.25 6.76 13.06
CA LEU A 80 -18.30 7.13 14.48
C LEU A 80 -17.00 7.74 14.99
N ASN A 81 -15.86 7.17 14.61
CA ASN A 81 -14.54 7.59 15.09
C ASN A 81 -13.78 8.48 14.10
N ASN A 82 -14.37 8.78 12.94
CA ASN A 82 -13.74 9.50 11.84
C ASN A 82 -12.41 8.85 11.41
N TRP A 83 -12.43 7.52 11.28
CA TRP A 83 -11.28 6.71 10.88
C TRP A 83 -11.26 6.43 9.39
N ASP A 84 -10.06 6.35 8.83
CA ASP A 84 -9.85 5.75 7.51
C ASP A 84 -9.93 4.22 7.60
N PHE A 85 -10.23 3.58 6.46
CA PHE A 85 -10.39 2.12 6.39
C PHE A 85 -9.18 1.35 6.93
N LYS A 86 -7.96 1.78 6.62
CA LYS A 86 -6.72 1.12 7.08
C LYS A 86 -6.57 1.19 8.61
N GLN A 87 -6.92 2.33 9.20
CA GLN A 87 -6.88 2.51 10.65
C GLN A 87 -7.95 1.63 11.30
N CYS A 88 -9.19 1.69 10.81
CA CYS A 88 -10.29 0.85 11.30
C CYS A 88 -9.93 -0.65 11.23
N LEU A 89 -9.37 -1.09 10.11
CA LEU A 89 -8.92 -2.48 9.94
C LEU A 89 -7.83 -2.87 10.95
N SER A 90 -6.90 -1.96 11.25
CA SER A 90 -5.86 -2.22 12.25
C SER A 90 -6.45 -2.37 13.65
N GLU A 91 -7.30 -1.44 14.07
CA GLU A 91 -7.92 -1.46 15.40
C GLU A 91 -8.81 -2.70 15.60
N VAL A 92 -9.60 -3.05 14.59
CA VAL A 92 -10.45 -4.25 14.62
C VAL A 92 -9.60 -5.52 14.62
N GLY A 93 -8.54 -5.57 13.79
CA GLY A 93 -7.61 -6.70 13.77
C GLY A 93 -6.86 -6.87 15.10
N ASP A 94 -6.44 -5.76 15.71
CA ASP A 94 -5.76 -5.73 17.00
C ASP A 94 -6.70 -6.20 18.13
N TYR A 95 -7.97 -5.78 18.10
CA TYR A 95 -8.98 -6.22 19.06
C TYR A 95 -9.31 -7.72 18.94
N LEU A 96 -9.41 -8.23 17.71
CA LEU A 96 -9.70 -9.63 17.44
C LEU A 96 -8.46 -10.54 17.59
N GLY A 97 -7.26 -9.97 17.72
CA GLY A 97 -6.02 -10.73 17.82
C GLY A 97 -5.71 -11.54 16.56
N VAL A 98 -6.13 -11.07 15.38
CA VAL A 98 -5.88 -11.76 14.11
C VAL A 98 -4.38 -11.73 13.81
N GLU A 99 -3.84 -12.82 13.24
CA GLU A 99 -2.43 -12.84 12.85
C GLU A 99 -2.15 -11.80 11.76
N LYS A 100 -1.20 -10.91 12.00
CA LYS A 100 -0.74 -9.93 11.02
C LYS A 100 0.12 -10.63 9.99
N GLU A 101 -0.23 -10.49 8.71
CA GLU A 101 0.60 -11.02 7.64
C GLU A 101 1.86 -10.15 7.53
N GLN A 102 3.01 -10.79 7.60
CA GLN A 102 4.26 -10.14 7.25
C GLN A 102 4.45 -10.27 5.75
N PRO A 103 4.90 -9.22 5.04
CA PRO A 103 5.31 -9.36 3.67
C PRO A 103 6.39 -10.45 3.64
N GLN A 104 6.04 -11.65 3.18
CA GLN A 104 7.03 -12.62 2.79
C GLN A 104 7.67 -12.04 1.54
N TYR A 105 8.74 -11.27 1.75
CA TYR A 105 9.76 -11.13 0.73
C TYR A 105 10.20 -12.57 0.50
N GLN A 106 9.72 -13.19 -0.57
CA GLN A 106 10.31 -14.41 -1.08
C GLN A 106 11.76 -14.02 -1.31
N GLN A 107 12.62 -14.38 -0.36
CA GLN A 107 14.03 -14.48 -0.60
C GLN A 107 14.07 -15.46 -1.77
N ALA A 108 14.25 -14.94 -2.98
CA ALA A 108 14.68 -15.76 -4.09
C ALA A 108 15.85 -16.54 -3.51
N ALA A 109 15.67 -17.85 -3.36
CA ALA A 109 16.67 -18.72 -2.79
C ALA A 109 17.97 -18.34 -3.49
N ALA A 110 18.92 -17.80 -2.72
CA ALA A 110 20.20 -17.42 -3.28
C ALA A 110 20.70 -18.67 -4.02
N PRO A 111 20.98 -18.61 -5.33
CA PRO A 111 21.50 -19.77 -6.02
C PRO A 111 22.77 -20.15 -5.26
N THR A 112 22.79 -21.36 -4.68
CA THR A 112 23.92 -21.89 -3.94
C THR A 112 25.12 -21.87 -4.89
N ARG A 113 25.94 -20.81 -4.81
CA ARG A 113 27.18 -20.74 -5.57
C ARG A 113 28.08 -21.83 -5.01
N ALA A 114 28.33 -22.85 -5.82
CA ALA A 114 29.47 -23.74 -5.61
C ALA A 114 30.75 -22.89 -5.45
N PRO A 115 31.69 -23.27 -4.57
CA PRO A 115 32.87 -22.47 -4.30
C PRO A 115 33.80 -22.49 -5.52
N VAL A 116 33.83 -21.39 -6.29
CA VAL A 116 34.88 -21.15 -7.27
C VAL A 116 36.04 -20.47 -6.56
N GLN A 117 37.16 -21.16 -6.61
CA GLN A 117 38.38 -20.89 -5.87
C GLN A 117 39.03 -19.55 -6.28
N ALA A 118 39.66 -18.97 -5.27
CA ALA A 118 40.38 -17.71 -5.27
C ALA A 118 41.47 -17.61 -6.35
N LYS A 119 41.61 -16.42 -6.94
CA LYS A 119 42.91 -15.77 -7.12
C LYS A 119 42.78 -14.27 -6.84
N ALA A 120 43.37 -13.85 -5.73
CA ALA A 120 43.81 -12.48 -5.45
C ALA A 120 45.12 -12.21 -6.25
N PRO A 121 45.77 -11.03 -6.17
CA PRO A 121 45.46 -9.83 -5.37
C PRO A 121 45.62 -8.50 -6.15
N VAL A 122 45.38 -7.36 -5.48
CA VAL A 122 46.16 -6.09 -5.55
C VAL A 122 45.37 -5.07 -4.67
N GLN A 123 45.69 -5.00 -3.37
CA GLN A 123 46.51 -3.96 -2.71
C GLN A 123 45.80 -2.57 -2.73
N GLN A 124 44.98 -2.26 -1.72
CA GLN A 124 45.28 -1.59 -0.43
C GLN A 124 45.23 -0.03 -0.50
N GLU A 125 44.18 0.50 0.14
CA GLU A 125 43.93 1.71 0.97
C GLU A 125 44.98 2.85 1.08
N PRO A 126 44.70 4.05 1.66
CA PRO A 126 43.46 4.64 2.19
C PRO A 126 43.23 6.09 1.68
N MET A 127 42.30 6.82 2.32
CA MET A 127 42.27 8.29 2.54
C MET A 127 41.16 9.13 1.88
N LYS A 128 40.23 9.49 2.77
CA LYS A 128 39.97 10.88 3.21
C LYS A 128 38.84 11.63 2.49
N VAL A 129 37.76 11.76 3.26
CA VAL A 129 36.74 12.82 3.20
C VAL A 129 37.34 14.13 2.70
N ASN A 130 36.69 14.74 1.71
CA ASN A 130 36.65 16.19 1.61
C ASN A 130 35.30 16.64 1.05
N ASN A 131 34.53 17.29 1.92
CA ASN A 131 33.41 18.14 1.55
C ASN A 131 33.92 19.31 0.70
N LYS A 132 33.44 19.42 -0.54
CA LYS A 132 33.22 20.71 -1.16
C LYS A 132 31.81 20.76 -1.73
N VAL A 133 31.00 21.51 -1.00
CA VAL A 133 29.78 22.14 -1.45
C VAL A 133 30.09 22.93 -2.73
N LEU A 134 29.22 22.84 -3.73
CA LEU A 134 28.54 23.98 -4.36
C LEU A 134 28.18 23.72 -5.82
N ASP A 135 26.94 24.13 -6.09
CA ASP A 135 26.43 24.67 -7.35
C ASP A 135 25.73 23.72 -8.34
N SER A 136 24.46 23.45 -8.00
CA SER A 136 23.31 23.95 -8.75
C SER A 136 23.59 24.46 -10.16
N LYS A 137 23.53 23.57 -11.16
CA LYS A 137 22.86 23.83 -12.44
C LYS A 137 22.76 22.55 -13.26
N ASN A 138 21.53 22.20 -13.62
CA ASN A 138 21.21 21.47 -14.84
C ASN A 138 21.68 19.99 -14.93
N ARG A 139 21.22 19.15 -13.99
CA ARG A 139 21.26 17.70 -14.22
C ARG A 139 20.09 17.31 -15.13
N LYS A 140 20.41 17.13 -16.42
CA LYS A 140 19.64 16.28 -17.35
C LYS A 140 19.07 15.09 -16.55
N LYS A 141 17.76 14.83 -16.68
CA LYS A 141 17.03 13.71 -16.02
C LYS A 141 17.49 12.35 -16.59
N SER A 142 18.76 12.02 -16.42
CA SER A 142 19.29 10.67 -16.53
C SER A 142 19.26 10.05 -15.14
N ILE A 143 18.47 9.00 -15.00
CA ILE A 143 18.39 8.22 -13.77
C ILE A 143 19.29 7.00 -14.00
N ALA A 144 20.36 6.89 -13.21
CA ALA A 144 21.38 5.86 -13.36
C ALA A 144 21.40 5.00 -12.10
N GLY A 145 21.09 3.72 -12.25
CA GLY A 145 20.96 2.81 -11.12
C GLY A 145 20.96 1.34 -11.54
N THR A 146 21.08 0.47 -10.56
CA THR A 146 20.99 -0.97 -10.75
C THR A 146 19.55 -1.39 -10.95
N LEU A 147 19.26 -2.12 -12.03
CA LEU A 147 17.94 -2.69 -12.28
C LEU A 147 17.67 -3.83 -11.30
N ILE A 148 16.79 -3.61 -10.32
CA ILE A 148 16.40 -4.64 -9.36
C ILE A 148 15.32 -5.54 -9.94
N ALA A 149 14.30 -4.95 -10.58
CA ALA A 149 13.18 -5.68 -11.14
C ALA A 149 12.54 -4.90 -12.30
N HIS A 150 11.91 -5.59 -13.23
CA HIS A 150 11.10 -4.97 -14.27
C HIS A 150 9.99 -5.93 -14.71
N GLY A 151 8.86 -5.40 -15.19
CA GLY A 151 7.74 -6.24 -15.61
C GLY A 151 6.54 -5.46 -16.11
N LYS A 152 5.55 -6.20 -16.61
CA LYS A 152 4.21 -5.68 -16.97
C LYS A 152 3.32 -5.80 -15.75
N ALA A 153 2.81 -4.68 -15.24
CA ALA A 153 1.77 -4.70 -14.20
C ALA A 153 0.55 -3.94 -14.73
N PRO A 154 -0.66 -4.52 -14.61
CA PRO A 154 -1.89 -3.78 -14.89
C PRO A 154 -1.99 -2.59 -13.93
N TYR A 155 -2.18 -1.40 -14.48
CA TYR A 155 -2.38 -0.20 -13.68
C TYR A 155 -3.81 -0.20 -13.12
N GLU A 156 -3.97 -0.02 -11.80
CA GLU A 156 -5.24 0.32 -11.15
C GLU A 156 -6.41 -0.70 -11.21
N HIS A 157 -6.16 -2.02 -11.25
CA HIS A 157 -7.23 -3.05 -11.19
C HIS A 157 -8.38 -2.83 -12.20
N ASN A 158 -8.11 -2.16 -13.32
CA ASN A 158 -9.07 -1.97 -14.41
C ASN A 158 -8.58 -2.77 -15.61
N GLU A 159 -9.39 -3.75 -16.03
CA GLU A 159 -9.10 -4.67 -17.13
C GLU A 159 -9.09 -3.99 -18.52
N ASP A 160 -9.41 -2.70 -18.58
CA ASP A 160 -9.45 -1.87 -19.81
C ASP A 160 -8.24 -0.93 -19.99
N ASN A 161 -7.26 -0.92 -19.09
CA ASN A 161 -6.11 0.00 -19.19
C ASN A 161 -4.90 -0.63 -19.90
N GLU A 162 -4.23 0.14 -20.77
CA GLU A 162 -3.04 -0.30 -21.51
C GLU A 162 -1.91 -0.72 -20.56
N LEU A 163 -1.40 -1.96 -20.76
CA LEU A 163 -0.31 -2.57 -20.00
C LEU A 163 0.88 -1.60 -19.85
N SER A 164 1.05 -1.01 -18.67
CA SER A 164 2.18 -0.15 -18.38
C SER A 164 3.35 -0.97 -17.83
N TYR A 165 4.52 -0.83 -18.44
CA TYR A 165 5.74 -1.48 -18.00
C TYR A 165 6.37 -0.70 -16.84
N PHE A 166 6.80 -1.39 -15.79
CA PHE A 166 7.50 -0.79 -14.66
C PHE A 166 8.93 -1.31 -14.57
N ALA A 167 9.83 -0.46 -14.08
CA ALA A 167 11.18 -0.83 -13.67
C ALA A 167 11.47 -0.30 -12.26
N PHE A 168 11.95 -1.18 -11.41
CA PHE A 168 12.41 -0.89 -10.07
C PHE A 168 13.93 -0.81 -10.09
N ILE A 169 14.47 0.36 -9.73
CA ILE A 169 15.90 0.64 -9.81
C ILE A 169 16.44 1.09 -8.45
N ARG A 170 17.70 0.77 -8.19
CA ARG A 170 18.46 1.28 -7.03
C ARG A 170 19.54 2.21 -7.51
N ASP A 171 19.48 3.47 -7.10
CA ASP A 171 20.56 4.42 -7.38
C ASP A 171 21.83 4.03 -6.60
N LYS A 172 22.99 4.57 -7.01
CA LYS A 172 24.27 4.38 -6.30
C LYS A 172 24.25 4.82 -4.83
N SER A 173 23.29 5.66 -4.47
CA SER A 173 23.05 6.11 -3.10
C SER A 173 22.26 5.09 -2.25
N GLY A 174 21.87 3.95 -2.82
CA GLY A 174 21.04 2.94 -2.16
C GLY A 174 19.54 3.27 -2.15
N LEU A 175 19.13 4.38 -2.78
CA LEU A 175 17.73 4.79 -2.86
C LEU A 175 17.02 3.99 -3.96
N GLU A 176 15.92 3.33 -3.59
CA GLU A 176 15.10 2.55 -4.50
C GLU A 176 13.95 3.39 -5.06
N ARG A 177 13.71 3.28 -6.37
CA ARG A 177 12.70 4.06 -7.07
C ARG A 177 11.99 3.22 -8.13
N THR A 178 10.67 3.31 -8.17
CA THR A 178 9.85 2.73 -9.26
C THR A 178 9.67 3.76 -10.38
N ILE A 179 9.95 3.34 -11.62
CA ILE A 179 9.71 4.11 -12.82
C ILE A 179 8.66 3.38 -13.67
N TRP A 180 7.67 4.12 -14.14
CA TRP A 180 6.61 3.64 -15.02
C TRP A 180 6.78 4.28 -16.41
N GLY A 181 6.62 3.50 -17.47
CA GLY A 181 6.63 4.06 -18.83
C GLY A 181 6.36 3.03 -19.92
N VAL A 182 5.65 3.46 -20.95
CA VAL A 182 5.31 2.63 -22.12
C VAL A 182 6.55 2.24 -22.93
N ASP A 183 7.56 3.12 -22.98
CA ASP A 183 8.82 2.88 -23.71
C ASP A 183 9.89 2.13 -22.89
N LEU A 184 9.59 1.75 -21.63
CA LEU A 184 10.53 0.97 -20.81
C LEU A 184 10.67 -0.46 -21.31
N GLU A 185 9.59 -1.08 -21.77
CA GLU A 185 9.60 -2.45 -22.29
C GLU A 185 10.59 -2.58 -23.43
N ARG A 186 10.50 -1.63 -24.38
CA ARG A 186 11.37 -1.59 -25.55
C ARG A 186 12.82 -1.26 -25.16
N ALA A 187 13.04 -0.27 -24.29
CA ALA A 187 14.38 0.12 -23.88
C ALA A 187 15.11 -1.00 -23.11
N ILE A 188 14.42 -1.75 -22.26
CA ILE A 188 14.99 -2.87 -21.50
C ILE A 188 15.20 -4.09 -22.41
N GLY A 189 14.25 -4.36 -23.31
CA GLY A 189 14.37 -5.43 -24.31
C GLY A 189 15.54 -5.20 -25.29
N GLU A 190 15.70 -3.98 -25.81
CA GLU A 190 16.81 -3.61 -26.70
C GLU A 190 18.17 -3.58 -25.97
N SER A 191 18.17 -3.29 -24.67
CA SER A 191 19.40 -3.29 -23.86
C SER A 191 19.77 -4.67 -23.32
N GLU A 192 18.90 -5.69 -23.46
CA GLU A 192 19.01 -7.01 -22.83
C GLU A 192 19.45 -6.97 -21.36
N ALA A 193 19.05 -5.91 -20.64
CA ALA A 193 19.51 -5.65 -19.29
C ALA A 193 18.98 -6.72 -18.34
N LYS A 194 19.87 -7.40 -17.62
CA LYS A 194 19.51 -8.44 -16.65
C LYS A 194 19.35 -7.83 -15.26
N TYR A 195 18.68 -8.57 -14.39
CA TYR A 195 18.58 -8.20 -12.98
C TYR A 195 19.98 -8.06 -12.36
N GLY A 196 20.26 -6.88 -11.81
CA GLY A 196 21.57 -6.52 -11.26
C GLY A 196 22.48 -5.70 -12.17
N ASP A 197 22.10 -5.45 -13.43
CA ASP A 197 22.87 -4.59 -14.33
C ASP A 197 22.67 -3.10 -14.02
N GLU A 198 23.73 -2.31 -14.18
CA GLU A 198 23.64 -0.85 -14.08
C GLU A 198 23.03 -0.30 -15.36
N ILE A 199 21.81 0.23 -15.25
CA ILE A 199 21.10 0.86 -16.35
C ILE A 199 21.11 2.37 -16.18
N VAL A 200 21.28 3.09 -17.29
CA VAL A 200 21.16 4.54 -17.34
C VAL A 200 19.97 4.89 -18.20
N MET A 201 18.89 5.32 -17.56
CA MET A 201 17.69 5.76 -18.25
C MET A 201 17.72 7.26 -18.46
N THR A 202 17.84 7.69 -19.71
CA THR A 202 17.58 9.07 -20.10
C THR A 202 16.12 9.20 -20.54
N LYS A 203 15.34 10.08 -19.93
CA LYS A 203 13.99 10.35 -20.46
C LYS A 203 14.11 10.84 -21.91
N PRO A 204 13.42 10.23 -22.89
CA PRO A 204 13.38 10.79 -24.22
C PRO A 204 12.78 12.20 -24.12
N ARG A 205 13.39 13.16 -24.82
CA ARG A 205 12.74 14.45 -25.10
C ARG A 205 11.42 14.11 -25.79
N ALA A 206 10.32 14.68 -25.30
CA ALA A 206 9.04 14.64 -25.99
C ALA A 206 9.28 14.98 -27.47
N ARG A 207 9.15 13.99 -28.35
CA ARG A 207 9.14 14.23 -29.79
C ARG A 207 7.83 14.95 -30.06
N ALA A 208 7.94 16.15 -30.63
CA ALA A 208 6.80 16.89 -31.15
C ALA A 208 6.03 15.99 -32.12
N CYS A 209 4.75 15.78 -31.85
CA CYS A 209 3.80 15.21 -32.81
C CYS A 209 3.75 16.14 -34.02
N ASN A 210 4.32 15.69 -35.15
CA ASN A 210 4.10 16.35 -36.41
C ASN A 210 2.97 15.58 -37.12
N CYS A 211 1.73 16.01 -36.90
CA CYS A 211 0.60 15.59 -37.74
C CYS A 211 0.84 16.17 -39.13
N ARG A 212 1.14 15.32 -40.12
CA ARG A 212 0.90 15.65 -41.52
C ARG A 212 -0.38 14.94 -41.97
N ARG A 213 -1.28 15.77 -42.48
CA ARG A 213 -2.51 15.45 -43.22
C ARG A 213 -2.24 14.49 -44.36
#